data_AF-A0A355DFW3-F1
#
_entry.id   AF-A0A355DFW3-F1
#
_cell.length_a   1.000
_cell.length_b   1.000
_cell.length_c   1.000
_cell.angle_alpha   90.00
_cell.angle_beta   90.00
_cell.angle_gamma   90.00
#
_symmetry.space_group_name_H-M   'P 1'
#
loop_
_entity.id
_entity.type
_entity.pdbx_description
1 polymer ?
#
loop_
_entity_poly.entity_id
_entity_poly.type
_entity_poly.pdbx_seq_one_letter_code
_entity_poly.pdbx_strand_id
1 'polypeptide(L)'
;ALRRLTRWADARREAGGGQIKIRLVKGANLAMERVDSATHGWVQAPYATKAEVDANYKRCLDWVLRPGRTGAVRIGVASHNLFDMAWAHLLAEARGVGGRVEFEMLHGMAPAQARTVLADTGGLLLYTPVVGRDDFDVAIGYLFRRLEENASADNFLRHLFSLRPGTIQFDEQADRFRAAVRDRLLVGSGARRA
;
A
#
# COMPACT_ATOMS: atom_id res chain seq x y z
N ALA A 1 -5.57 -0.55 13.98
CA ALA A 1 -6.42 0.48 13.33
C ALA A 1 -7.50 -0.12 12.43
N LEU A 2 -7.15 -0.83 11.35
CA LEU A 2 -8.09 -1.37 10.35
C LEU A 2 -9.35 -2.05 10.94
N ARG A 3 -9.18 -3.04 11.83
CA ARG A 3 -10.30 -3.73 12.49
C ARG A 3 -11.25 -2.79 13.23
N ARG A 4 -10.72 -1.77 13.90
CA ARG A 4 -11.50 -0.78 14.65
C ARG A 4 -12.28 0.11 13.69
N LEU A 5 -11.65 0.58 12.61
CA LEU A 5 -12.30 1.41 11.60
C LEU A 5 -13.40 0.66 10.86
N THR A 6 -13.19 -0.62 10.52
CA THR A 6 -14.24 -1.45 9.90
C THR A 6 -15.45 -1.59 10.83
N ARG A 7 -15.25 -1.98 12.10
CA ARG A 7 -16.36 -2.09 13.06
C ARG A 7 -17.10 -0.77 13.28
N TRP A 8 -16.36 0.33 13.37
CA TRP A 8 -16.96 1.65 13.50
C TRP A 8 -17.77 2.04 12.25
N ALA A 9 -17.26 1.73 11.05
CA ALA A 9 -17.97 1.99 9.80
C ALA A 9 -19.24 1.15 9.68
N ASP A 10 -19.20 -0.11 10.08
CA ASP A 10 -20.36 -0.99 10.09
C ASP A 10 -21.44 -0.45 11.04
N ALA A 11 -21.09 -0.12 12.29
CA ALA A 11 -22.01 0.48 13.25
C ALA A 11 -22.57 1.84 12.75
N ARG A 12 -21.74 2.67 12.12
CA ARG A 12 -22.18 3.93 11.50
C ARG A 12 -23.21 3.67 10.41
N ARG A 13 -23.00 2.66 9.58
CA ARG A 13 -23.92 2.29 8.48
C ARG A 13 -25.23 1.73 9.01
N GLU A 14 -25.19 0.91 10.05
CA GLU A 14 -26.38 0.38 10.74
C GLU A 14 -27.24 1.52 11.34
N ALA A 15 -26.60 2.58 11.84
CA ALA A 15 -27.27 3.80 12.31
C ALA A 15 -27.74 4.74 11.18
N GLY A 16 -27.75 4.30 9.91
CA GLY A 16 -28.19 5.11 8.77
C GLY A 16 -27.13 6.04 8.18
N GLY A 17 -25.88 5.96 8.64
CA GLY A 17 -24.76 6.71 8.09
C GLY A 17 -24.18 6.12 6.80
N GLY A 18 -23.25 6.85 6.19
CA GLY A 18 -22.58 6.42 4.96
C GLY A 18 -21.43 5.41 5.18
N GLN A 19 -20.73 5.10 4.08
CA GLN A 19 -19.52 4.29 4.08
C GLN A 19 -18.24 5.13 4.27
N ILE A 20 -17.11 4.45 4.49
CA ILE A 20 -15.78 5.06 4.43
C ILE A 20 -14.91 4.40 3.36
N LYS A 21 -13.83 5.11 2.99
CA LYS A 21 -12.73 4.55 2.20
C LYS A 21 -11.46 4.54 3.04
N ILE A 22 -10.79 3.39 3.10
CA ILE A 22 -9.50 3.23 3.76
C ILE A 22 -8.45 3.02 2.67
N ARG A 23 -7.55 3.99 2.50
CA ARG A 23 -6.36 3.86 1.65
C ARG A 23 -5.28 3.11 2.41
N LEU A 24 -4.91 1.93 1.94
CA LEU A 24 -3.85 1.13 2.51
C LEU A 24 -2.53 1.45 1.81
N VAL A 25 -1.53 1.89 2.58
CA VAL A 25 -0.16 2.21 2.13
C VAL A 25 0.85 1.44 2.97
N LYS A 26 2.07 1.25 2.46
CA LYS A 26 3.18 0.64 3.21
C LYS A 26 3.85 1.60 4.20
N GLY A 27 3.74 2.90 3.95
CA GLY A 27 4.38 3.96 4.74
C GLY A 27 5.44 4.71 3.93
N ALA A 28 5.68 5.96 4.29
CA ALA A 28 6.57 6.87 3.56
C ALA A 28 7.37 7.81 4.47
N ASN A 29 7.52 7.47 5.76
CA ASN A 29 8.17 8.31 6.76
C ASN A 29 9.23 7.55 7.59
N LEU A 30 9.76 6.44 7.06
CA LEU A 30 10.69 5.56 7.79
C LEU A 30 11.98 6.29 8.21
N ALA A 31 12.50 7.17 7.36
CA ALA A 31 13.72 7.93 7.67
C ALA A 31 13.55 8.83 8.91
N MET A 32 12.45 9.59 8.97
CA MET A 32 12.15 10.44 10.13
C MET A 32 11.85 9.62 11.38
N GLU A 33 11.15 8.49 11.26
CA GLU A 33 10.90 7.58 12.39
C GLU A 33 12.20 7.01 13.00
N ARG A 34 13.22 6.75 12.18
CA ARG A 34 14.55 6.33 12.68
C ARG A 34 15.21 7.43 13.49
N VAL A 35 15.15 8.68 13.01
CA VAL A 35 15.70 9.84 13.74
C VAL A 35 14.95 10.07 15.05
N ASP A 36 13.62 10.09 15.00
CA ASP A 36 12.77 10.29 16.18
C ASP A 36 13.01 9.23 17.26
N SER A 37 13.03 7.96 16.86
CA SER A 37 13.27 6.86 17.79
C SER A 37 14.67 6.88 18.40
N ALA A 38 15.71 7.17 17.62
CA ALA A 38 17.08 7.30 18.12
C ALA A 38 17.23 8.49 19.08
N THR A 39 16.60 9.62 18.77
CA THR A 39 16.66 10.85 19.57
C THR A 39 16.04 10.66 20.95
N HIS A 40 14.91 9.95 21.03
CA HIS A 40 14.18 9.73 22.28
C HIS A 40 14.53 8.41 22.98
N GLY A 41 15.42 7.59 22.43
CA GLY A 41 15.73 6.25 22.97
C GLY A 41 14.55 5.28 22.89
N TRP A 42 13.62 5.48 21.94
CA TRP A 42 12.44 4.63 21.76
C TRP A 42 12.69 3.49 20.80
N VAL A 43 11.84 2.47 20.88
CA VAL A 43 11.68 1.52 19.78
C VAL A 43 11.01 2.24 18.61
N GLN A 44 11.57 2.06 17.41
CA GLN A 44 10.97 2.53 16.15
C GLN A 44 9.53 2.00 16.01
N ALA A 45 8.58 2.87 15.66
CA ALA A 45 7.18 2.49 15.57
C ALA A 45 6.89 1.58 14.35
N PRO A 46 7.34 1.90 13.12
CA PRO A 46 7.28 0.96 12.00
C PRO A 46 8.08 -0.34 12.22
N TYR A 47 7.75 -1.37 11.44
CA TYR A 47 8.54 -2.61 11.40
C TYR A 47 10.01 -2.36 11.07
N ALA A 48 10.87 -3.26 11.55
CA ALA A 48 12.32 -3.17 11.34
C ALA A 48 12.71 -3.53 9.91
N THR A 49 11.97 -4.47 9.31
CA THR A 49 12.28 -4.99 7.97
C THR A 49 11.16 -4.72 6.98
N LYS A 50 11.53 -4.58 5.70
CA LYS A 50 10.58 -4.50 4.60
C LYS A 50 9.72 -5.75 4.48
N ALA A 51 10.29 -6.94 4.73
CA ALA A 51 9.56 -8.20 4.67
C ALA A 51 8.38 -8.21 5.65
N GLU A 52 8.56 -7.68 6.87
CA GLU A 52 7.48 -7.52 7.83
C GLU A 52 6.40 -6.53 7.36
N VAL A 53 6.81 -5.40 6.76
CA VAL A 53 5.87 -4.42 6.17
C VAL A 53 5.04 -5.06 5.07
N ASP A 54 5.70 -5.78 4.16
CA ASP A 54 5.04 -6.46 3.05
C ASP A 54 4.07 -7.52 3.59
N ALA A 55 4.50 -8.38 4.50
CA ALA A 55 3.64 -9.39 5.13
C ALA A 55 2.44 -8.76 5.86
N ASN A 56 2.62 -7.66 6.59
CA ASN A 56 1.50 -6.96 7.23
C ASN A 56 0.55 -6.31 6.21
N TYR A 57 1.06 -5.78 5.11
CA TYR A 57 0.23 -5.28 4.01
C TYR A 57 -0.69 -6.40 3.48
N LYS A 58 -0.14 -7.61 3.29
CA LYS A 58 -0.92 -8.78 2.86
C LYS A 58 -1.92 -9.20 3.94
N ARG A 59 -1.53 -9.15 5.22
CA ARG A 59 -2.43 -9.42 6.35
C ARG A 59 -3.65 -8.51 6.33
N CYS A 60 -3.43 -7.21 6.14
CA CYS A 60 -4.50 -6.22 6.09
C CYS A 60 -5.49 -6.50 4.95
N LEU A 61 -4.98 -6.75 3.75
CA LEU A 61 -5.81 -7.09 2.58
C LEU A 61 -6.55 -8.42 2.76
N ASP A 62 -5.87 -9.49 3.17
CA ASP A 62 -6.50 -10.80 3.42
C ASP A 62 -7.62 -10.68 4.47
N TRP A 63 -7.36 -9.90 5.52
CA TRP A 63 -8.36 -9.68 6.56
C TRP A 63 -9.56 -8.89 6.05
N VAL A 64 -9.37 -7.75 5.36
CA VAL A 64 -10.49 -6.84 5.05
C VAL A 64 -11.27 -7.22 3.80
N LEU A 65 -10.63 -7.84 2.80
CA LEU A 65 -11.29 -8.19 1.53
C LEU A 65 -12.13 -9.45 1.70
N ARG A 66 -13.26 -9.34 2.41
CA ARG A 66 -14.24 -10.41 2.61
C ARG A 66 -15.64 -9.78 2.63
N PRO A 67 -16.69 -10.45 2.12
CA PRO A 67 -18.03 -9.88 2.04
C PRO A 67 -18.53 -9.27 3.35
N GLY A 68 -18.34 -9.95 4.48
CA GLY A 68 -18.74 -9.47 5.81
C GLY A 68 -17.88 -8.34 6.41
N ARG A 69 -16.90 -7.79 5.67
CA ARG A 69 -15.98 -6.72 6.15
C ARG A 69 -15.86 -5.54 5.20
N THR A 70 -16.49 -5.63 4.02
CA THR A 70 -16.48 -4.59 2.99
C THR A 70 -17.85 -3.93 2.80
N GLY A 71 -18.83 -4.24 3.66
CA GLY A 71 -20.18 -3.66 3.60
C GLY A 71 -20.17 -2.14 3.75
N ALA A 72 -19.52 -1.61 4.79
CA ALA A 72 -19.39 -0.18 5.04
C ALA A 72 -18.00 0.41 4.66
N VAL A 73 -17.12 -0.40 4.07
CA VAL A 73 -15.73 -0.02 3.80
C VAL A 73 -15.34 -0.31 2.35
N ARG A 74 -14.84 0.73 1.66
CA ARG A 74 -14.08 0.61 0.40
C ARG A 74 -12.59 0.63 0.69
N ILE A 75 -11.80 -0.13 -0.06
CA ILE A 75 -10.35 -0.24 0.13
C ILE A 75 -9.62 0.35 -1.06
N GLY A 76 -8.81 1.38 -0.78
CA GLY A 76 -7.83 1.91 -1.72
C GLY A 76 -6.53 1.12 -1.63
N VAL A 77 -6.16 0.38 -2.66
CA VAL A 77 -4.90 -0.37 -2.75
C VAL A 77 -3.85 0.55 -3.38
N ALA A 78 -3.09 1.25 -2.54
CA ALA A 78 -2.10 2.23 -3.00
C ALA A 78 -0.70 1.61 -3.08
N SER A 79 -0.29 1.21 -4.27
CA SER A 79 1.00 0.55 -4.50
C SER A 79 1.44 0.65 -5.97
N HIS A 80 2.76 0.69 -6.17
CA HIS A 80 3.38 0.45 -7.49
C HIS A 80 3.88 -1.00 -7.65
N ASN A 81 3.82 -1.82 -6.59
CA ASN A 81 4.25 -3.21 -6.66
C ASN A 81 3.20 -4.06 -7.38
N LEU A 82 3.51 -4.52 -8.60
CA LEU A 82 2.58 -5.26 -9.45
C LEU A 82 2.14 -6.59 -8.86
N PHE A 83 2.98 -7.27 -8.07
CA PHE A 83 2.55 -8.49 -7.38
C PHE A 83 1.46 -8.19 -6.34
N ASP A 84 1.56 -7.06 -5.64
CA ASP A 84 0.55 -6.65 -4.67
C ASP A 84 -0.76 -6.25 -5.34
N MET A 85 -0.67 -5.54 -6.47
CA MET A 85 -1.83 -5.12 -7.26
C MET A 85 -2.57 -6.33 -7.82
N ALA A 86 -1.84 -7.24 -8.48
CA ALA A 86 -2.39 -8.46 -9.04
C ALA A 86 -3.00 -9.36 -7.96
N TRP A 87 -2.30 -9.56 -6.84
CA TRP A 87 -2.80 -10.37 -5.74
C TRP A 87 -4.07 -9.77 -5.11
N ALA A 88 -4.11 -8.46 -4.88
CA ALA A 88 -5.30 -7.81 -4.35
C ALA A 88 -6.50 -7.89 -5.32
N HIS A 89 -6.26 -7.74 -6.63
CA HIS A 89 -7.28 -7.90 -7.67
C HIS A 89 -7.86 -9.32 -7.66
N LEU A 90 -7.00 -10.33 -7.81
CA LEU A 90 -7.43 -11.74 -7.82
C LEU A 90 -8.10 -12.16 -6.51
N LEU A 91 -7.63 -11.66 -5.37
CA LEU A 91 -8.22 -11.93 -4.07
C LEU A 91 -9.61 -11.31 -3.91
N ALA A 92 -9.81 -10.11 -4.45
CA ALA A 92 -11.10 -9.42 -4.41
C ALA A 92 -12.12 -10.10 -5.32
N GLU A 93 -11.72 -10.49 -6.53
CA GLU A 93 -12.54 -11.25 -7.48
C GLU A 93 -12.94 -12.61 -6.92
N ALA A 94 -11.97 -13.39 -6.44
CA ALA A 94 -12.22 -14.71 -5.86
C ALA A 94 -13.16 -14.69 -4.63
N ARG A 95 -13.32 -13.52 -4.00
CA ARG A 95 -14.19 -13.33 -2.82
C ARG A 95 -15.45 -12.52 -3.11
N GLY A 96 -15.71 -12.17 -4.37
CA GLY A 96 -16.88 -11.41 -4.79
C GLY A 96 -16.95 -9.99 -4.21
N VAL A 97 -15.79 -9.37 -3.93
CA VAL A 97 -15.69 -8.01 -3.36
C VAL A 97 -14.95 -7.02 -4.25
N GLY A 98 -14.78 -7.32 -5.55
CA GLY A 98 -14.12 -6.45 -6.54
C GLY A 98 -14.65 -5.02 -6.53
N GLY A 99 -15.99 -4.83 -6.51
CA GLY A 99 -16.63 -3.51 -6.45
C GLY A 99 -16.39 -2.69 -5.17
N ARG A 100 -15.67 -3.27 -4.19
CA ARG A 100 -15.25 -2.60 -2.93
C ARG A 100 -13.78 -2.21 -2.94
N VAL A 101 -13.05 -2.50 -4.01
CA VAL A 101 -11.63 -2.19 -4.17
C VAL A 101 -11.46 -1.08 -5.20
N GLU A 102 -10.53 -0.18 -4.95
CA GLU A 102 -10.06 0.82 -5.91
C GLU A 102 -8.54 0.81 -5.88
N PHE A 103 -7.92 0.73 -7.05
CA PHE A 103 -6.47 0.74 -7.17
C PHE A 103 -5.96 2.17 -7.24
N GLU A 104 -4.81 2.43 -6.62
CA GLU A 104 -4.25 3.78 -6.56
C GLU A 104 -2.74 3.79 -6.83
N MET A 105 -2.29 4.73 -7.67
CA MET A 105 -0.90 4.88 -8.07
C MET A 105 -0.51 6.36 -8.10
N LEU A 106 0.79 6.66 -8.00
CA LEU A 106 1.30 8.02 -8.24
C LEU A 106 1.25 8.34 -9.73
N HIS A 107 0.75 9.53 -10.04
CA HIS A 107 0.79 10.06 -11.40
C HIS A 107 2.24 10.19 -11.89
N GLY A 108 2.48 9.88 -13.17
CA GLY A 108 3.78 10.06 -13.84
C GLY A 108 4.85 9.01 -13.56
N MET A 109 4.73 8.17 -12.53
CA MET A 109 5.81 7.24 -12.13
C MET A 109 5.93 5.99 -13.01
N ALA A 110 4.81 5.39 -13.40
CA ALA A 110 4.79 4.15 -14.20
C ALA A 110 3.60 4.12 -15.17
N PRO A 111 3.59 4.98 -16.22
CA PRO A 111 2.40 5.18 -17.06
C PRO A 111 1.94 3.93 -17.82
N ALA A 112 2.88 3.10 -18.29
CA ALA A 112 2.54 1.87 -19.02
C ALA A 112 1.82 0.87 -18.12
N GLN A 113 2.35 0.64 -16.93
CA GLN A 113 1.79 -0.26 -15.92
C GLN A 113 0.45 0.27 -15.40
N ALA A 114 0.34 1.58 -15.17
CA ALA A 114 -0.93 2.21 -14.78
C ALA A 114 -2.04 1.95 -15.81
N ARG A 115 -1.74 2.03 -17.12
CA ARG A 115 -2.71 1.69 -18.16
C ARG A 115 -3.13 0.22 -18.12
N THR A 116 -2.20 -0.70 -17.92
CA THR A 116 -2.52 -2.14 -17.78
C THR A 116 -3.39 -2.39 -16.55
N VAL A 117 -3.02 -1.84 -15.39
CA VAL A 117 -3.83 -1.97 -14.17
C VAL A 117 -5.23 -1.39 -14.38
N LEU A 118 -5.37 -0.22 -15.02
CA LEU A 118 -6.67 0.35 -15.33
C LEU A 118 -7.51 -0.57 -16.22
N ALA A 119 -6.91 -1.14 -17.27
CA ALA A 119 -7.60 -2.05 -18.19
C ALA A 119 -8.08 -3.33 -17.48
N ASP A 120 -7.25 -3.93 -16.63
CA ASP A 120 -7.57 -5.19 -15.95
C ASP A 120 -8.57 -4.99 -14.79
N THR A 121 -8.53 -3.84 -14.12
CA THR A 121 -9.31 -3.60 -12.89
C THR A 121 -10.55 -2.73 -13.09
N GLY A 122 -10.67 -2.06 -14.23
CA GLY A 122 -11.77 -1.14 -14.55
C GLY A 122 -11.74 0.19 -13.80
N GLY A 123 -10.76 0.44 -12.93
CA GLY A 123 -10.66 1.69 -12.17
C GLY A 123 -9.30 1.91 -11.51
N LEU A 124 -8.71 3.08 -11.77
CA LEU A 124 -7.44 3.50 -11.20
C LEU A 124 -7.50 4.98 -10.80
N LEU A 125 -7.22 5.26 -9.52
CA LEU A 125 -7.07 6.61 -9.01
C LEU A 125 -5.59 7.04 -9.04
N LEU A 126 -5.29 8.12 -9.76
CA LEU A 126 -3.95 8.69 -9.82
C LEU A 126 -3.79 9.81 -8.80
N TYR A 127 -2.79 9.67 -7.92
CA TYR A 127 -2.40 10.74 -7.00
C TYR A 127 -1.59 11.79 -7.77
N THR A 128 -2.18 12.97 -7.93
CA THR A 128 -1.61 14.11 -8.67
C THR A 128 -1.32 15.25 -7.71
N PRO A 129 -0.04 15.56 -7.43
CA PRO A 129 0.32 16.72 -6.63
C PRO A 129 0.02 18.01 -7.41
N VAL A 130 -0.57 18.99 -6.73
CA VAL A 130 -0.82 20.34 -7.24
C VAL A 130 -0.33 21.35 -6.20
N VAL A 131 0.22 22.47 -6.64
CA VAL A 131 0.77 23.52 -5.77
C VAL A 131 0.40 24.90 -6.33
N GLY A 132 0.21 25.87 -5.43
CA GLY A 132 0.09 27.28 -5.81
C GLY A 132 1.35 27.78 -6.50
N ARG A 133 1.22 28.78 -7.35
CA ARG A 133 2.34 29.31 -8.14
C ARG A 133 3.49 29.81 -7.25
N ASP A 134 3.13 30.46 -6.15
CA ASP A 134 4.09 31.10 -5.23
C ASP A 134 4.84 30.08 -4.35
N ASP A 135 4.35 28.84 -4.27
CA ASP A 135 4.94 27.76 -3.45
C ASP A 135 5.67 26.70 -4.30
N PHE A 136 5.89 26.97 -5.59
CA PHE A 136 6.44 26.00 -6.54
C PHE A 136 7.79 25.41 -6.07
N ASP A 137 8.68 26.25 -5.53
CA ASP A 137 10.00 25.83 -5.07
C ASP A 137 9.93 24.84 -3.88
N VAL A 138 8.93 25.01 -3.01
CA VAL A 138 8.69 24.11 -1.87
C VAL A 138 8.20 22.74 -2.37
N ALA A 139 7.38 22.72 -3.43
CA ALA A 139 6.90 21.48 -4.03
C ALA A 139 8.02 20.66 -4.68
N ILE A 140 9.07 21.32 -5.20
CA ILE A 140 10.25 20.62 -5.74
C ILE A 140 10.92 19.78 -4.65
N GLY A 141 11.13 20.35 -3.46
CA GLY A 141 11.73 19.62 -2.32
C GLY A 141 10.90 18.41 -1.88
N TYR A 142 9.57 18.53 -1.89
CA TYR A 142 8.67 17.40 -1.64
C TYR A 142 8.77 16.32 -2.74
N LEU A 143 8.84 16.74 -4.02
CA LEU A 143 8.94 15.83 -5.15
C LEU A 143 10.26 15.03 -5.14
N PHE A 144 11.38 15.68 -4.81
CA PHE A 144 12.67 15.01 -4.67
C PHE A 144 12.62 13.89 -3.64
N ARG A 145 11.99 14.13 -2.48
CA ARG A 145 11.83 13.11 -1.45
C ARG A 145 11.02 11.91 -1.95
N ARG A 146 9.96 12.16 -2.72
CA ARG A 146 9.17 11.10 -3.37
C ARG A 146 9.99 10.31 -4.40
N LEU A 147 10.85 10.96 -5.17
CA LEU A 147 11.73 10.30 -6.13
C LEU A 147 12.80 9.46 -5.42
N GLU A 148 13.41 9.99 -4.36
CA GLU A 148 14.43 9.28 -3.57
C GLU A 148 13.85 8.03 -2.89
N GLU A 149 12.66 8.14 -2.28
CA GLU A 149 11.94 7.00 -1.71
C GLU A 149 11.72 5.89 -2.76
N ASN A 150 11.38 6.28 -3.99
CA ASN A 150 11.18 5.39 -5.13
C ASN A 150 12.48 4.79 -5.71
N ALA A 151 13.62 5.45 -5.51
CA ALA A 151 14.93 5.02 -6.00
C ALA A 151 15.70 4.11 -5.03
N SER A 152 15.23 3.96 -3.77
CA SER A 152 15.90 3.10 -2.78
C SER A 152 16.05 1.64 -3.26
N ALA A 153 17.13 0.98 -2.85
CA ALA A 153 17.51 -0.37 -3.33
C ALA A 153 16.39 -1.42 -3.16
N ASP A 154 15.62 -1.28 -2.08
CA ASP A 154 14.51 -2.15 -1.74
C ASP A 154 13.17 -1.73 -2.36
N ASN A 155 13.10 -0.61 -3.08
CA ASN A 155 11.87 -0.17 -3.73
C ASN A 155 11.60 -0.99 -5.00
N PHE A 156 10.34 -1.39 -5.17
CA PHE A 156 9.91 -2.13 -6.35
C PHE A 156 10.07 -1.31 -7.64
N LEU A 157 9.85 0.01 -7.59
CA LEU A 157 9.96 0.88 -8.76
C LEU A 157 11.36 0.88 -9.37
N ARG A 158 12.41 0.69 -8.57
CA ARG A 158 13.79 0.54 -9.04
C ARG A 158 13.94 -0.64 -10.00
N HIS A 159 13.24 -1.74 -9.73
CA HIS A 159 13.34 -2.98 -10.52
C HIS A 159 12.29 -3.06 -11.63
N LEU A 160 11.28 -2.19 -11.60
CA LEU A 160 10.11 -2.24 -12.49
C LEU A 160 10.48 -2.20 -13.97
N PHE A 161 11.47 -1.38 -14.36
CA PHE A 161 11.86 -1.22 -15.76
C PHE A 161 12.60 -2.43 -16.33
N SER A 162 13.24 -3.23 -15.47
CA SER A 162 13.93 -4.47 -15.85
C SER A 162 13.10 -5.74 -15.59
N LEU A 163 11.90 -5.59 -15.01
CA LEU A 163 11.11 -6.72 -14.52
C LEU A 163 10.50 -7.50 -15.71
N ARG A 164 11.05 -8.69 -15.99
CA ARG A 164 10.54 -9.60 -17.02
C ARG A 164 10.52 -11.04 -16.50
N PRO A 165 9.47 -11.84 -16.76
CA PRO A 165 9.46 -13.26 -16.39
C PRO A 165 10.73 -13.98 -16.88
N GLY A 166 11.32 -14.83 -16.02
CA GLY A 166 12.56 -15.56 -16.31
C GLY A 166 13.86 -14.75 -16.07
N THR A 167 13.77 -13.52 -15.56
CA THR A 167 14.94 -12.77 -15.08
C THR A 167 15.14 -12.96 -13.58
N ILE A 168 16.39 -12.88 -13.12
CA ILE A 168 16.72 -12.98 -11.68
C ILE A 168 15.98 -11.92 -10.86
N GLN A 169 15.82 -10.70 -11.38
CA GLN A 169 15.09 -9.63 -10.70
C GLN A 169 13.61 -9.98 -10.53
N PHE A 170 12.99 -10.62 -11.54
CA PHE A 170 11.62 -11.09 -11.42
C PHE A 170 11.48 -12.19 -10.37
N ASP A 171 12.38 -13.17 -10.40
CA ASP A 171 12.35 -14.30 -9.47
C ASP A 171 12.56 -13.83 -8.02
N GLU A 172 13.50 -12.92 -7.79
CA GLU A 172 13.71 -12.30 -6.47
C GLU A 172 12.46 -11.55 -5.98
N GLN A 173 11.80 -10.76 -6.82
CA GLN A 173 10.57 -10.06 -6.43
C GLN A 173 9.41 -11.04 -6.20
N ALA A 174 9.31 -12.09 -7.01
CA ALA A 174 8.31 -13.15 -6.86
C ALA A 174 8.51 -13.91 -5.54
N ASP A 175 9.76 -14.23 -5.18
CA ASP A 175 10.09 -14.92 -3.93
C ASP A 175 9.83 -14.05 -2.70
N ARG A 176 10.19 -12.76 -2.76
CA ARG A 176 9.81 -11.79 -1.72
C ARG A 176 8.29 -11.71 -1.56
N PHE A 177 7.54 -11.69 -2.67
CA PHE A 177 6.09 -11.71 -2.63
C PHE A 177 5.55 -13.01 -2.00
N ARG A 178 6.01 -14.19 -2.42
CA ARG A 178 5.58 -15.49 -1.88
C ARG A 178 5.88 -15.60 -0.40
N ALA A 179 7.07 -15.16 0.03
CA ALA A 179 7.45 -15.11 1.43
C ALA A 179 6.51 -14.20 2.23
N ALA A 180 6.23 -12.98 1.75
CA ALA A 180 5.32 -12.06 2.40
C ALA A 180 3.89 -12.62 2.50
N VAL A 181 3.41 -13.35 1.49
CA VAL A 181 2.11 -14.04 1.55
C VAL A 181 2.12 -15.15 2.60
N ARG A 182 3.14 -16.00 2.63
CA ARG A 182 3.28 -17.07 3.63
C ARG A 182 3.32 -16.52 5.05
N ASP A 183 4.12 -15.48 5.26
CA ASP A 183 4.43 -14.95 6.60
C ASP A 183 3.40 -13.93 7.11
N ARG A 184 2.38 -13.60 6.31
CA ARG A 184 1.38 -12.55 6.61
C ARG A 184 0.68 -12.72 7.97
N LEU A 185 0.53 -13.94 8.46
CA LEU A 185 -0.11 -14.22 9.76
C LEU A 185 0.90 -14.30 10.91
N LEU A 186 2.20 -14.36 10.62
CA LEU A 186 3.27 -14.54 11.61
C LEU A 186 3.81 -13.21 12.14
N VAL A 187 3.73 -12.13 11.36
CA VAL A 187 4.25 -10.83 11.76
C VAL A 187 3.47 -10.22 12.93
N GLY A 188 4.15 -9.54 13.86
CA GLY A 188 3.50 -8.88 15.00
C GLY A 188 2.40 -7.89 14.57
N SER A 189 1.33 -7.76 15.36
CA SER A 189 0.23 -6.77 15.13
C SER A 189 0.06 -5.75 16.24
N GLY A 190 0.83 -5.88 17.32
CA GLY A 190 0.80 -4.98 18.46
C GLY A 190 1.56 -3.68 18.21
N ALA A 191 1.36 -2.73 19.12
CA ALA A 191 2.22 -1.56 19.20
C ALA A 191 3.65 -2.01 19.55
N ARG A 192 4.65 -1.41 18.87
CA ARG A 192 6.08 -1.63 19.18
C ARG A 192 6.63 -0.58 20.14
N ARG A 193 5.95 0.55 20.23
CA ARG A 193 6.18 1.64 21.19
C ARG A 193 5.09 1.53 22.26
N ALA A 194 5.50 1.56 23.54
CA ALA A 194 4.58 1.59 24.69
C ALA A 194 3.98 2.98 24.86
#